data_AF-K2AHW1-F1
#
_entry.id   AF-K2AHW1-F1
#
_cell.length_a   1.000
_cell.length_b   1.000
_cell.length_c   1.000
_cell.angle_alpha   90.00
_cell.angle_beta   90.00
_cell.angle_gamma   90.00
#
_symmetry.space_group_name_H-M   'P 1'
#
loop_
_entity.id
_entity.type
_entity.pdbx_description
1 polymer ?
#
loop_
_entity_poly.entity_id
_entity_poly.type
_entity_poly.pdbx_seq_one_letter_code
_entity_poly.pdbx_strand_id
1 'polypeptide(L)' 'MAGRMGSDTVTVKGLSVVGVDETNHMLIVKGLVPGPRNTLVIIAKENE' A
#
# COMPACT_ATOMS: atom_id res chain seq x y z
N MET A 1 4.29 29.78 8.60
CA MET A 1 2.81 29.78 8.51
C MET A 1 2.32 28.36 8.33
N ALA A 2 1.12 28.00 8.80
CA ALA A 2 0.56 26.67 8.58
C ALA A 2 0.20 26.47 7.09
N GLY A 3 0.51 25.30 6.54
CA GLY A 3 0.21 24.91 5.15
C GLY A 3 -0.73 23.70 5.08
N ARG A 4 -1.11 23.29 3.87
CA ARG A 4 -1.93 22.08 3.64
C ARG A 4 -1.03 20.84 3.71
N MET A 5 -1.39 19.88 4.56
CA MET A 5 -0.68 18.60 4.71
C MET A 5 -1.42 17.47 4.00
N GLY A 6 -0.66 16.52 3.44
CA GLY A 6 -1.17 15.30 2.80
C GLY A 6 -1.34 15.43 1.29
N SER A 7 -1.96 14.41 0.68
CA SER A 7 -2.06 14.25 -0.78
C SER A 7 -0.76 13.88 -1.50
N ASP A 8 0.31 13.65 -0.76
CA ASP A 8 1.59 13.19 -1.30
C ASP A 8 1.55 11.69 -1.60
N THR A 9 2.25 11.28 -2.66
CA THR A 9 2.47 9.86 -2.97
C THR A 9 3.62 9.35 -2.10
N VAL A 10 3.34 8.38 -1.24
CA VAL A 10 4.31 7.81 -0.31
C VAL A 10 4.47 6.31 -0.57
N THR A 11 5.72 5.82 -0.60
CA THR A 11 6.05 4.40 -0.75
C THR A 11 6.54 3.83 0.58
N VAL A 12 5.93 2.74 1.02
CA VAL A 12 6.35 1.96 2.19
C VAL A 12 7.05 0.69 1.72
N LYS A 13 8.26 0.45 2.22
CA LYS A 13 9.11 -0.70 1.88
C LYS A 13 9.04 -1.78 2.96
N GLY A 14 9.47 -3.01 2.66
CA GLY A 14 9.50 -4.12 3.62
C GLY A 14 8.13 -4.68 4.04
N LEU A 15 7.08 -4.44 3.24
CA LEU A 15 5.78 -5.09 3.45
C LEU A 15 5.84 -6.54 2.98
N SER A 16 5.16 -7.44 3.71
CA SER A 16 5.13 -8.87 3.37
C SER A 16 3.74 -9.29 2.88
N VAL A 17 3.69 -10.06 1.79
CA VAL A 17 2.47 -10.73 1.34
C VAL A 17 2.27 -11.99 2.18
N VAL A 18 1.13 -12.09 2.86
CA VAL A 18 0.80 -13.25 3.71
C VAL A 18 -0.14 -14.24 3.04
N GLY A 19 -0.81 -13.84 1.96
CA GLY A 19 -1.69 -14.72 1.21
C GLY A 19 -2.24 -14.08 -0.06
N VAL A 20 -2.62 -14.94 -0.99
CA VAL A 20 -3.31 -14.58 -2.24
C VAL A 20 -4.58 -15.40 -2.30
N ASP A 21 -5.72 -14.73 -2.43
CA ASP A 21 -7.00 -15.37 -2.72
C ASP A 21 -7.34 -15.10 -4.18
N GLU A 22 -7.09 -16.11 -5.02
CA GLU A 22 -7.33 -16.04 -6.46
C GLU A 22 -8.82 -16.02 -6.82
N THR A 23 -9.68 -16.57 -5.95
CA THR A 23 -11.13 -16.65 -6.21
C THR A 23 -11.77 -15.27 -6.09
N ASN A 24 -11.36 -14.51 -5.07
CA ASN A 24 -11.87 -13.17 -4.81
C ASN A 24 -10.96 -12.05 -5.35
N HIS A 25 -9.87 -12.41 -6.04
CA HIS A 25 -8.83 -11.50 -6.51
C HIS A 25 -8.28 -10.58 -5.39
N MET A 26 -8.08 -11.15 -4.20
CA MET A 26 -7.60 -10.41 -3.03
C MET A 26 -6.14 -10.74 -2.72
N LEU A 27 -5.40 -9.71 -2.35
CA LEU A 27 -4.04 -9.82 -1.83
C LEU A 27 -4.04 -9.44 -0.35
N ILE A 28 -3.57 -10.34 0.51
CA ILE A 28 -3.47 -10.07 1.95
C ILE A 28 -2.04 -9.63 2.24
N VAL A 29 -1.90 -8.37 2.68
CA VAL A 29 -0.62 -7.74 2.98
C VAL A 29 -0.52 -7.50 4.48
N LYS A 30 0.61 -7.87 5.09
CA LYS A 30 0.91 -7.57 6.48
C LYS A 30 1.60 -6.22 6.59
N GLY A 31 0.95 -5.28 7.28
CA GLY A 31 1.52 -3.97 7.61
C GLY A 31 0.54 -2.81 7.37
N LEU A 32 1.09 -1.62 7.20
CA LEU A 32 0.35 -0.38 6.99
C LEU A 32 0.50 0.07 5.53
N VAL A 33 -0.63 0.28 4.85
CA VAL A 33 -0.69 0.82 3.48
C VAL A 33 -1.10 2.29 3.57
N PRO A 34 -0.36 3.22 2.94
CA PRO A 34 -0.68 4.65 3.00
C PRO A 34 -1.93 4.99 2.20
N GLY A 35 -2.68 5.98 2.68
CA GLY A 35 -3.89 6.49 2.04
C GLY A 35 -5.20 5.96 2.64
N PRO A 36 -6.34 6.58 2.30
CA PRO A 36 -7.65 6.14 2.79
C PRO A 36 -8.13 4.88 2.06
N ARG A 37 -9.16 4.22 2.60
CA ARG A 37 -9.80 3.05 1.98
C ARG A 37 -10.28 3.37 0.56
N ASN A 38 -10.23 2.36 -0.32
CA ASN A 38 -10.63 2.44 -1.73
C ASN A 38 -9.79 3.40 -2.59
N THR A 39 -8.56 3.72 -2.15
CA THR A 39 -7.60 4.47 -2.97
C THR A 39 -6.81 3.52 -3.89
N LEU A 40 -6.39 4.01 -5.04
CA LEU A 40 -5.47 3.30 -5.92
C LEU A 40 -4.11 3.13 -5.23
N VAL A 41 -3.62 1.89 -5.17
CA VAL A 41 -2.29 1.56 -4.67
C VAL A 41 -1.52 0.80 -5.74
N ILE A 42 -0.21 1.02 -5.80
CA ILE A 42 0.69 0.33 -6.71
C ILE A 42 1.59 -0.57 -5.86
N ILE A 43 1.61 -1.85 -6.20
CA ILE A 43 2.46 -2.84 -5.54
C ILE A 43 3.60 -3.16 -6.50
N ALA A 44 4.82 -2.94 -6.04
CA ALA A 44 6.04 -3.26 -6.79
C ALA A 44 6.90 -4.21 -5.96
N LYS A 45 7.58 -5.13 -6.65
CA LYS A 45 8.60 -5.96 -6.01
C LYS A 45 9.74 -5.05 -5.55
N GLU A 46 10.17 -5.21 -4.31
CA GLU A 46 11.39 -4.60 -3.84
C GLU A 46 12.58 -5.30 -4.52
N ASN A 47 13.33 -4.55 -5.32
CA ASN A 47 14.62 -5.00 -5.81
C ASN A 47 15.64 -4.77 -4.70
N GLU A 48 16.57 -5.73 -4.52
CA GLU A 48 17.69 -5.65 -3.58
C GLU A 48 18.47 -4.34 -3.69
#